data_AF-A0A9E7KC61-F1
#
_entry.id   AF-A0A9E7KC61-F1
#
_cell.length_a   1.000
_cell.length_b   1.000
_cell.length_c   1.000
_cell.angle_alpha   90.00
_cell.angle_beta   90.00
_cell.angle_gamma   90.00
#
_symmetry.space_group_name_H-M   'P 1'
#
loop_
_entity.id
_entity.type
_entity.pdbx_description
1 polymer ?
#
loop_
_entity_poly.entity_id
_entity_poly.type
_entity_poly.pdbx_seq_one_letter_code
_entity_poly.pdbx_strand_id
1 'polypeptide(L)'
;MGEIATKEAFQWITSFPKIVQASAIICHILDDITSHDLEQTREHVASTVQCYMKEYGTDVHVARTKLQGLVDDAWKEINEECLNPTMFPIALLERALNFLQMIKNIYKQVDGYTNSSTKMK
;
A
#
# COMPACT_ATOMS: atom_id res chain seq x y z
N MET A 1 16.12 15.75 -0.72
CA MET A 1 15.38 15.87 -2.00
C MET A 1 16.04 16.83 -2.98
N GLY A 2 16.79 17.86 -2.53
CA GLY A 2 17.69 18.74 -3.32
C GLY A 2 17.60 18.66 -4.85
N GLU A 3 18.69 18.26 -5.51
CA GLU A 3 18.79 18.22 -6.98
C GLU A 3 17.95 17.11 -7.64
N ILE A 4 17.43 16.15 -6.87
CA ILE A 4 16.62 15.03 -7.37
C ILE A 4 15.17 15.44 -7.60
N ALA A 5 14.68 16.45 -6.86
CA ALA A 5 13.30 16.93 -6.94
C ALA A 5 13.11 17.91 -8.11
N THR A 6 13.39 17.45 -9.33
CA THR A 6 13.22 18.25 -10.55
C THR A 6 11.78 18.26 -11.02
N LYS A 7 11.45 19.20 -11.93
CA LYS A 7 10.11 19.30 -12.53
C LYS A 7 9.74 17.99 -13.24
N GLU A 8 10.70 17.37 -13.92
CA GLU A 8 10.53 16.13 -14.67
C GLU A 8 10.21 14.97 -13.71
N ALA A 9 10.87 14.91 -12.54
CA ALA A 9 10.57 13.91 -11.52
C ALA A 9 9.13 14.06 -10.98
N PHE A 10 8.66 15.29 -10.78
CA PHE A 10 7.26 15.55 -10.39
C PHE A 10 6.26 15.21 -11.50
N GLN A 11 6.56 15.54 -12.76
CA GLN A 11 5.71 15.17 -13.89
C GLN A 11 5.61 13.65 -14.04
N TRP A 12 6.73 12.95 -13.86
CA TRP A 12 6.73 11.50 -13.89
C TRP A 12 5.96 10.89 -12.73
N ILE A 13 6.18 11.29 -11.48
CA ILE A 13 5.44 10.69 -10.36
C ILE A 13 3.94 10.96 -10.45
N THR A 14 3.55 12.15 -10.95
CA THR A 14 2.15 12.52 -11.16
C THR A 14 1.51 11.87 -12.39
N SER A 15 2.29 11.32 -13.33
CA SER A 15 1.77 10.45 -14.38
C SER A 15 1.40 9.05 -13.86
N PHE A 16 1.51 8.83 -12.54
CA PHE A 16 1.12 7.62 -11.84
C PHE A 16 1.79 6.34 -12.42
N PRO A 17 3.14 6.28 -12.42
CA PRO A 17 3.88 5.16 -12.97
C PRO A 17 3.63 3.88 -12.15
N LYS A 18 4.04 2.73 -12.69
CA LYS A 18 3.81 1.42 -12.07
C LYS A 18 4.22 1.36 -10.60
N ILE A 19 5.39 1.90 -10.25
CA ILE A 19 5.84 1.93 -8.85
C ILE A 19 4.87 2.69 -7.92
N VAL A 20 4.23 3.77 -8.40
CA VAL A 20 3.24 4.53 -7.63
C VAL A 20 1.91 3.79 -7.56
N GLN A 21 1.48 3.15 -8.65
CA GLN A 21 0.29 2.29 -8.67
C GLN A 21 0.43 1.14 -7.67
N ALA A 22 1.52 0.39 -7.74
CA ALA A 22 1.83 -0.71 -6.83
C ALA A 22 1.93 -0.21 -5.38
N SER A 23 2.54 0.96 -5.15
CA SER A 23 2.59 1.57 -3.82
C SER A 23 1.20 1.86 -3.26
N ALA A 24 0.30 2.42 -4.07
CA ALA A 24 -1.06 2.72 -3.66
C ALA A 24 -1.86 1.45 -3.32
N ILE A 25 -1.71 0.38 -4.12
CA ILE A 25 -2.32 -0.93 -3.86
C ILE A 25 -1.86 -1.49 -2.51
N ILE A 26 -0.54 -1.52 -2.27
CA ILE A 26 0.03 -2.04 -1.02
C ILE A 26 -0.50 -1.25 0.18
N CYS A 27 -0.45 0.08 0.12
CA CYS A 27 -0.88 0.94 1.23
C CYS A 27 -2.36 0.75 1.56
N HIS A 28 -3.23 0.84 0.54
CA HIS A 28 -4.65 0.82 0.76
C HIS A 28 -5.14 -0.56 1.23
N ILE A 29 -4.65 -1.64 0.59
CA ILE A 29 -5.11 -2.98 0.93
C ILE A 29 -4.59 -3.43 2.31
N LEU A 30 -3.35 -3.10 2.67
CA LEU A 30 -2.82 -3.45 4.00
C LEU A 30 -3.59 -2.73 5.12
N ASP A 31 -3.91 -1.46 4.93
CA ASP A 31 -4.77 -0.69 5.84
C ASP A 31 -6.13 -1.37 5.98
N ASP A 32 -6.86 -1.53 4.87
CA ASP A 32 -8.20 -2.12 4.85
C ASP A 32 -8.24 -3.53 5.45
N ILE A 33 -7.28 -4.41 5.16
CA ILE A 33 -7.24 -5.78 5.73
C ILE A 33 -7.08 -5.73 7.25
N THR A 34 -6.17 -4.89 7.74
CA THR A 34 -5.74 -4.86 9.14
C THR A 34 -6.73 -4.10 10.01
N SER A 35 -7.30 -3.02 9.48
CA SER A 35 -8.22 -2.11 10.17
C SER A 35 -9.67 -2.60 10.08
N HIS A 36 -10.00 -3.53 9.17
CA HIS A 36 -11.36 -4.00 8.87
C HIS A 36 -12.24 -4.21 10.11
N ASP A 37 -11.80 -5.03 11.06
CA ASP A 37 -12.62 -5.43 12.21
C ASP A 37 -12.94 -4.22 13.12
N LEU A 38 -12.00 -3.29 13.26
CA LEU A 38 -12.18 -2.06 14.03
C LEU A 38 -13.09 -1.07 13.29
N GLU A 39 -12.91 -0.93 11.97
CA GLU A 39 -13.71 -0.03 11.13
C GLU A 39 -15.19 -0.41 11.13
N GLN A 40 -15.51 -1.71 11.15
CA GLN A 40 -16.89 -2.18 11.27
C GLN A 40 -17.58 -1.73 12.56
N THR A 41 -16.83 -1.41 13.61
CA THR A 41 -17.41 -0.94 14.88
C THR A 41 -17.80 0.54 14.88
N ARG A 42 -17.35 1.33 13.88
CA ARG A 42 -17.46 2.80 13.89
C ARG A 42 -18.32 3.39 12.77
N GLU A 43 -19.18 2.59 12.12
CA GLU A 43 -19.98 3.01 10.95
C GLU A 43 -19.12 3.65 9.84
N HIS A 44 -17.96 3.05 9.56
CA HIS A 44 -17.08 3.52 8.50
C HIS A 44 -17.63 3.18 7.10
N VAL A 45 -17.14 3.87 6.07
CA VAL A 45 -17.44 3.53 4.67
C VAL A 45 -16.95 2.12 4.34
N ALA A 46 -17.53 1.50 3.30
CA ALA A 46 -17.16 0.16 2.89
C ALA A 46 -15.67 0.06 2.49
N SER A 47 -14.92 -0.78 3.21
CA SER A 47 -13.52 -1.12 2.86
C SER A 47 -13.45 -2.04 1.65
N THR A 48 -12.26 -2.16 1.04
CA THR A 48 -11.97 -3.08 -0.06
C THR A 48 -12.32 -4.53 0.31
N VAL A 49 -12.14 -4.93 1.58
CA VAL A 49 -12.58 -6.24 2.08
C VAL A 49 -14.09 -6.43 1.92
N GLN A 50 -14.90 -5.45 2.33
CA GLN A 50 -16.36 -5.50 2.21
C GLN A 50 -16.81 -5.47 0.75
N CYS A 51 -16.16 -4.63 -0.07
CA CYS A 51 -16.42 -4.55 -1.49
C CYS A 51 -16.17 -5.90 -2.17
N TYR A 52 -15.04 -6.54 -1.88
CA TYR A 52 -14.69 -7.87 -2.42
C TYR A 52 -15.71 -8.94 -1.99
N MET A 53 -16.03 -9.01 -0.69
CA MET A 53 -17.02 -9.96 -0.18
C MET A 53 -18.38 -9.80 -0.86
N LYS A 54 -18.83 -8.56 -1.07
CA LYS A 54 -20.11 -8.26 -1.71
C LYS A 54 -20.11 -8.59 -3.20
N GLU A 55 -19.02 -8.28 -3.90
CA GLU A 55 -18.90 -8.50 -5.35
C GLU A 55 -18.81 -9.98 -5.70
N TYR A 56 -18.04 -10.75 -4.92
CA TYR A 56 -17.76 -12.16 -5.20
C TYR A 56 -18.53 -13.15 -4.31
N GLY A 57 -19.37 -12.66 -3.40
CA GLY A 57 -20.16 -13.50 -2.48
C GLY A 57 -19.30 -14.35 -1.54
N THR A 58 -18.13 -13.85 -1.15
CA THR A 58 -17.16 -14.60 -0.33
C THR A 58 -17.25 -14.26 1.15
N ASP A 59 -16.73 -15.13 2.00
CA ASP A 59 -16.46 -14.78 3.39
C ASP A 59 -15.20 -13.87 3.53
N VAL A 60 -15.01 -13.33 4.74
CA VAL A 60 -13.92 -12.40 5.07
C VAL A 60 -12.54 -13.04 4.95
N HIS A 61 -12.40 -14.35 5.22
CA HIS A 61 -11.12 -15.03 5.15
C HIS A 61 -10.69 -15.17 3.68
N VAL A 62 -11.60 -15.61 2.82
CA VAL A 62 -11.36 -15.69 1.37
C VAL A 62 -11.02 -14.32 0.80
N ALA A 63 -11.77 -13.27 1.16
CA ALA A 63 -11.49 -11.91 0.72
C ALA A 63 -10.10 -11.43 1.15
N ARG A 64 -9.75 -11.56 2.43
CA ARG A 64 -8.41 -11.19 2.95
C ARG A 64 -7.29 -11.95 2.24
N THR A 65 -7.44 -13.25 2.01
CA THR A 65 -6.43 -14.05 1.29
C THR A 65 -6.24 -13.57 -0.15
N LYS A 66 -7.32 -13.25 -0.86
CA LYS A 66 -7.25 -12.77 -2.25
C LYS A 66 -6.60 -11.39 -2.33
N LEU A 67 -6.99 -10.49 -1.42
CA LEU A 67 -6.42 -9.15 -1.34
C LEU A 67 -4.94 -9.18 -0.94
N GLN A 68 -4.53 -10.08 -0.03
CA GLN A 68 -3.12 -10.29 0.28
C GLN A 68 -2.32 -10.76 -0.95
N GLY A 69 -2.91 -11.58 -1.81
CA GLY A 69 -2.30 -11.96 -3.09
C GLY A 69 -2.02 -10.74 -3.99
N LEU A 70 -2.94 -9.78 -4.05
CA LEU A 70 -2.73 -8.52 -4.80
C LEU A 70 -1.59 -7.68 -4.20
N VAL A 71 -1.46 -7.65 -2.87
CA VAL A 71 -0.33 -7.00 -2.19
C VAL A 71 0.98 -7.68 -2.55
N ASP A 72 1.02 -9.01 -2.55
CA ASP A 72 2.22 -9.78 -2.88
C ASP A 72 2.64 -9.56 -4.34
N ASP A 73 1.67 -9.47 -5.26
CA ASP A 73 1.94 -9.16 -6.67
C ASP A 73 2.44 -7.71 -6.85
N ALA A 74 1.83 -6.74 -6.17
CA ALA A 74 2.32 -5.35 -6.18
C ALA A 74 3.75 -5.23 -5.63
N TRP A 75 4.14 -6.01 -4.62
CA TRP A 75 5.53 -6.06 -4.16
C TRP A 75 6.50 -6.56 -5.24
N LYS A 76 6.08 -7.50 -6.10
CA LYS A 76 6.90 -7.95 -7.23
C LYS A 76 7.08 -6.83 -8.26
N GLU A 77 6.03 -6.04 -8.52
CA GLU A 77 6.11 -4.88 -9.41
C GLU A 77 7.07 -3.81 -8.86
N ILE A 78 7.04 -3.52 -7.56
CA ILE A 78 8.02 -2.62 -6.91
C ILE A 78 9.45 -3.13 -7.13
N ASN A 79 9.68 -4.44 -6.94
CA ASN A 79 11.00 -5.02 -7.11
C ASN A 79 11.48 -4.94 -8.56
N GLU A 80 10.60 -5.20 -9.52
CA GLU A 80 10.90 -5.08 -10.95
C GLU A 80 11.28 -3.64 -11.32
N GLU A 81 10.50 -2.65 -10.89
CA GLU A 81 10.79 -1.23 -11.15
C GLU A 81 12.09 -0.76 -10.48
N CYS A 82 12.44 -1.30 -9.30
CA CYS A 82 13.70 -0.98 -8.62
C CYS A 82 14.93 -1.62 -9.29
N LEU A 83 14.78 -2.77 -9.94
CA LEU A 83 15.88 -3.51 -10.57
C LEU A 83 16.13 -3.09 -12.03
N ASN A 84 15.12 -2.53 -12.70
CA ASN A 84 15.24 -2.11 -14.09
C ASN A 84 15.78 -0.67 -14.20
N PRO A 85 16.57 -0.35 -15.24
CA PRO A 85 16.99 1.02 -15.51
C PRO A 85 15.76 1.92 -15.73
N THR A 86 15.54 2.89 -14.85
CA THR A 86 14.53 3.93 -15.07
C THR A 86 15.18 5.21 -15.57
N MET A 87 14.36 6.12 -16.13
CA MET A 87 14.80 7.48 -16.50
C MET A 87 15.21 8.31 -15.26
N PHE A 88 14.85 7.87 -14.05
CA PHE A 88 14.98 8.64 -12.82
C PHE A 88 16.02 8.04 -11.87
N PRO A 89 16.63 8.87 -11.00
CA PRO A 89 17.61 8.37 -10.03
C PRO A 89 17.01 7.31 -9.10
N ILE A 90 17.77 6.25 -8.81
CA ILE A 90 17.40 5.20 -7.84
C ILE A 90 16.97 5.80 -6.49
N ALA A 91 17.61 6.89 -6.07
CA ALA A 91 17.27 7.61 -4.85
C ALA A 91 15.81 8.12 -4.79
N LEU A 92 15.12 8.28 -5.93
CA LEU A 92 13.69 8.60 -5.98
C LEU A 92 12.84 7.35 -5.71
N LEU A 93 13.20 6.20 -6.30
CA LEU A 93 12.53 4.92 -6.09
C LEU A 93 12.71 4.41 -4.66
N GLU A 94 13.90 4.58 -4.09
CA GLU A 94 14.20 4.25 -2.69
C GLU A 94 13.26 4.97 -1.70
N ARG A 95 12.75 6.16 -2.04
CA ARG A 95 11.79 6.85 -1.18
C ARG A 95 10.45 6.13 -1.14
N ALA A 96 9.94 5.69 -2.29
CA ALA A 96 8.73 4.88 -2.36
C ALA A 96 8.94 3.56 -1.60
N LEU A 97 10.06 2.88 -1.83
CA LEU A 97 10.38 1.63 -1.15
C LEU A 97 10.45 1.78 0.38
N ASN A 98 11.15 2.79 0.89
CA ASN A 98 11.27 3.05 2.33
C ASN A 98 9.91 3.39 2.95
N PHE A 99 9.07 4.14 2.23
CA PHE A 99 7.70 4.42 2.66
C PHE A 99 6.87 3.14 2.76
N LEU A 100 6.94 2.25 1.77
CA LEU A 100 6.22 0.97 1.81
C LEU A 100 6.71 0.03 2.91
N GLN A 101 8.01 0.04 3.22
CA GLN A 101 8.54 -0.70 4.37
C GLN A 101 7.97 -0.17 5.69
N MET A 102 7.83 1.15 5.83
CA MET A 102 7.18 1.76 6.98
C MET A 102 5.71 1.34 7.08
N ILE A 103 4.95 1.40 5.98
CA ILE A 103 3.54 0.98 5.91
C ILE A 103 3.38 -0.49 6.30
N LYS A 104 4.23 -1.38 5.77
CA LYS A 104 4.24 -2.79 6.14
C LYS A 104 4.45 -2.99 7.64
N ASN A 105 5.26 -2.15 8.28
CA ASN A 105 5.45 -2.21 9.73
C ASN A 105 4.25 -1.67 10.50
N ILE A 106 3.62 -0.58 10.02
CA ILE A 106 2.39 0.02 10.59
C ILE A 106 1.26 -1.00 10.65
N TYR A 107 1.04 -1.73 9.56
CA TYR A 107 -0.10 -2.64 9.42
C TYR A 107 0.28 -4.12 9.57
N LYS A 108 1.40 -4.42 10.22
CA LYS A 108 1.93 -5.81 10.26
C LYS A 108 1.02 -6.80 11.00
N GLN A 109 0.34 -6.34 12.05
CA GLN A 109 -0.45 -7.21 12.95
C GLN A 109 -1.73 -6.54 13.41
N VAL A 110 -1.67 -5.24 13.62
CA VAL A 110 -2.75 -4.38 14.11
C VAL A 110 -2.60 -3.03 13.41
N ASP A 111 -3.65 -2.23 13.38
CA ASP A 111 -3.59 -0.86 12.88
C ASP A 111 -2.70 -0.02 13.81
N GLY A 112 -1.41 0.09 13.47
CA GLY A 112 -0.46 0.89 14.23
C GLY A 112 -0.61 2.40 14.04
N TYR A 113 -1.45 2.85 13.09
CA TYR A 113 -1.63 4.26 12.78
C TYR A 113 -2.72 4.89 13.65
N THR A 114 -3.91 4.28 13.72
CA THR A 114 -5.02 4.83 14.50
C THR A 114 -5.10 4.26 15.93
N ASN A 115 -4.48 3.10 16.20
CA ASN A 115 -4.49 2.50 17.51
C ASN A 115 -3.28 2.94 18.36
N SER A 116 -3.52 3.90 19.26
CA SER A 116 -2.52 4.45 20.18
C SER A 116 -2.04 3.48 21.28
N SER A 117 -2.67 2.31 21.42
CA SER A 117 -2.23 1.26 22.35
C SER A 117 -1.07 0.41 21.80
N THR A 118 -0.71 0.59 20.53
CA THR A 118 0.34 -0.19 19.85
C THR A 118 1.75 0.30 20.20
N LYS A 119 2.76 -0.46 19.75
CA LYS A 119 4.19 -0.17 19.99
C LYS A 119 4.74 0.97 19.12
N MET A 120 3.94 1.49 18.18
CA MET A 120 4.28 2.63 17.33
C MET A 120 4.08 3.94 18.10
N LYS A 121 4.88 4.17 19.15
CA LYS A 121 4.92 5.42 19.91
C LYS A 121 6.21 6.18 19.66
#